data_AF-A0A1S3SLE5-F1
#
_entry.id   AF-A0A1S3SLE5-F1
#
_cell.length_a   1.000
_cell.length_b   1.000
_cell.length_c   1.000
_cell.angle_alpha   90.00
_cell.angle_beta   90.00
_cell.angle_gamma   90.00
#
_symmetry.space_group_name_H-M   'P 1'
#
loop_
_entity.id
_entity.type
_entity.pdbx_description
1 polymer ?
#
loop_
_entity_poly.entity_id
_entity_poly.type
_entity_poly.pdbx_seq_one_letter_code
_entity_poly.pdbx_strand_id
1 'polypeptide(L)'
;MELLGLPNIGNTCFLNAILQCLLVLPSFLKKILHQEQLWSSSPFSNLLRCLSDVYRSSLPDSGANQASKADLMWKVKYSLSGYDLKYLGDTQQDAHELLVNMLCQLKEEGMILKTLGVSYTCPVSQLEFQLVSVRTCTSCGRESSTREDYNHLSLDFSPERTLQSSLALTFKGEKVEFKCEGCKGLHATKVELFHTLPLVLVLHLKRFGGPGGLEKLEAPLLFPSELRLSTLCGDMVPHLHSASPQALTNLAPSIQGSIPQTLTSQVSSPAGEAKDSTLCCSDSNDQEPEKVLLTASVVRREREIE
;
A
#
# COMPACT_ATOMS: atom_id res chain seq x y z
N MET A 1 7.23 14.67 -6.87
CA MET A 1 6.30 13.58 -7.23
C MET A 1 5.07 14.28 -7.77
N GLU A 2 4.70 14.03 -9.02
CA GLU A 2 3.64 14.78 -9.71
C GLU A 2 2.26 14.21 -9.35
N LEU A 3 1.28 15.10 -9.14
CA LEU A 3 -0.12 14.74 -8.94
C LEU A 3 -0.73 14.34 -10.29
N LEU A 4 -1.55 13.28 -10.33
CA LEU A 4 -2.18 12.83 -11.59
C LEU A 4 -3.24 13.81 -12.13
N GLY A 5 -3.69 14.78 -11.31
CA GLY A 5 -4.70 15.78 -11.68
C GLY A 5 -6.00 15.15 -12.16
N LEU A 6 -6.59 14.28 -11.33
CA LEU A 6 -7.82 13.55 -11.65
C LEU A 6 -9.06 14.43 -11.38
N PRO A 7 -10.03 14.49 -12.30
CA PRO A 7 -11.30 15.18 -12.06
C PRO A 7 -12.11 14.46 -10.98
N ASN A 8 -12.78 15.23 -10.12
CA ASN A 8 -13.90 14.71 -9.35
C ASN A 8 -15.15 14.68 -10.24
N ILE A 9 -15.62 13.49 -10.59
CA ILE A 9 -16.78 13.25 -11.46
C ILE A 9 -18.09 13.01 -10.68
N GLY A 10 -18.17 13.56 -9.47
CA GLY A 10 -19.28 13.36 -8.53
C GLY A 10 -18.86 12.44 -7.38
N ASN A 11 -18.73 13.01 -6.18
CA ASN A 11 -18.37 12.31 -4.93
C ASN A 11 -17.21 11.29 -5.06
N THR A 12 -16.26 11.50 -5.97
CA THR A 12 -15.21 10.50 -6.33
C THR A 12 -13.86 10.78 -5.68
N CYS A 13 -13.80 11.66 -4.67
CA CYS A 13 -12.56 11.97 -3.96
C CYS A 13 -11.91 10.71 -3.34
N PHE A 14 -12.72 9.77 -2.84
CA PHE A 14 -12.24 8.47 -2.33
C PHE A 14 -11.51 7.66 -3.42
N LEU A 15 -12.02 7.69 -4.66
CA LEU A 15 -11.41 7.02 -5.80
C LEU A 15 -10.13 7.71 -6.26
N ASN A 16 -10.19 9.04 -6.40
CA ASN A 16 -9.03 9.86 -6.76
C ASN A 16 -7.87 9.60 -5.78
N ALA A 17 -8.15 9.65 -4.48
CA ALA A 17 -7.20 9.37 -3.43
C ALA A 17 -6.49 8.01 -3.60
N ILE A 18 -7.25 6.93 -3.79
CA ILE A 18 -6.68 5.58 -3.93
C ILE A 18 -5.87 5.44 -5.21
N LEU A 19 -6.36 5.96 -6.34
CA LEU A 19 -5.63 5.94 -7.61
C LEU A 19 -4.29 6.68 -7.51
N GLN A 20 -4.29 7.87 -6.90
CA GLN A 20 -3.07 8.64 -6.66
C GLN A 20 -2.08 7.85 -5.80
N CYS A 21 -2.55 7.26 -4.70
CA CYS A 21 -1.68 6.47 -3.81
C CYS A 21 -1.05 5.27 -4.51
N LEU A 22 -1.81 4.51 -5.31
CA LEU A 22 -1.31 3.30 -5.95
C LEU A 22 -0.43 3.56 -7.16
N LEU A 23 -0.85 4.46 -8.07
CA LEU A 23 -0.16 4.71 -9.34
C LEU A 23 1.15 5.49 -9.17
N VAL A 24 1.31 6.18 -8.05
CA VAL A 24 2.57 6.81 -7.66
C VAL A 24 3.65 5.79 -7.25
N LEU A 25 3.26 4.59 -6.80
CA LEU A 25 4.23 3.57 -6.38
C LEU A 25 5.01 3.05 -7.61
N PRO A 26 6.33 3.33 -7.72
CA PRO A 26 7.05 3.07 -8.97
C PRO A 26 7.05 1.58 -9.34
N SER A 27 7.24 0.69 -8.35
CA SER A 27 7.24 -0.75 -8.58
C SER A 27 5.86 -1.30 -8.93
N PHE A 28 4.78 -0.69 -8.43
CA PHE A 28 3.40 -1.08 -8.74
C PHE A 28 3.08 -0.75 -10.19
N LEU A 29 3.26 0.52 -10.55
CA LEU A 29 3.03 0.98 -11.90
C LEU A 29 3.94 0.27 -12.92
N LYS A 30 5.23 0.13 -12.61
CA LYS A 30 6.20 -0.56 -13.47
C LYS A 30 5.77 -2.00 -13.79
N LYS A 31 5.19 -2.72 -12.84
CA LYS A 31 4.67 -4.09 -13.05
C LYS A 31 3.44 -4.10 -13.96
N ILE A 32 2.57 -3.10 -13.89
CA ILE A 32 1.41 -2.98 -14.78
C ILE A 32 1.90 -2.72 -16.21
N LEU A 33 2.69 -1.64 -16.41
CA LEU A 33 3.06 -1.16 -17.74
C LEU A 33 3.98 -2.14 -18.50
N HIS A 34 4.98 -2.76 -17.87
CA HIS A 34 5.90 -3.68 -18.55
C HIS A 34 5.28 -5.02 -18.97
N GLN A 35 4.09 -5.32 -18.47
CA GLN A 35 3.38 -6.56 -18.79
C GLN A 35 2.17 -6.29 -19.68
N GLU A 36 2.06 -5.11 -20.30
CA GLU A 36 0.91 -4.74 -21.14
C GLU A 36 0.62 -5.73 -22.25
N GLN A 37 1.64 -6.25 -22.93
CA GLN A 37 1.50 -7.29 -23.94
C GLN A 37 0.83 -8.58 -23.41
N LEU A 38 0.88 -8.82 -22.10
CA LEU A 38 0.33 -10.00 -21.46
C LEU A 38 -1.16 -9.84 -21.12
N TRP A 39 -1.60 -8.63 -20.75
CA TRP A 39 -2.96 -8.38 -20.27
C TRP A 39 -3.83 -7.55 -21.23
N SER A 40 -3.24 -6.81 -22.18
CA SER A 40 -3.98 -5.91 -23.07
C SER A 40 -4.96 -6.62 -23.99
N SER A 41 -4.69 -7.87 -24.38
CA SER A 41 -5.59 -8.71 -25.17
C SER A 41 -6.62 -9.47 -24.33
N SER A 42 -6.47 -9.47 -23.00
CA SER A 42 -7.39 -10.18 -22.11
C SER A 42 -8.68 -9.36 -21.93
N PRO A 43 -9.86 -9.96 -22.16
CA PRO A 43 -11.15 -9.31 -21.90
C PRO A 43 -11.43 -9.19 -20.39
N PHE A 44 -10.67 -9.91 -19.55
CA PHE A 44 -10.82 -9.93 -18.10
C PHE A 44 -9.84 -8.99 -17.38
N SER A 45 -9.08 -8.17 -18.10
CA SER A 45 -8.06 -7.27 -17.53
C SER A 45 -8.47 -5.80 -17.59
N ASN A 46 -9.72 -5.51 -17.22
CA ASN A 46 -10.33 -4.19 -17.39
C ASN A 46 -9.73 -3.17 -16.42
N LEU A 47 -9.51 -3.56 -15.16
CA LEU A 47 -8.94 -2.67 -14.16
C LEU A 47 -7.48 -2.36 -14.49
N LEU A 48 -6.69 -3.36 -14.88
CA LEU A 48 -5.31 -3.14 -15.35
C LEU A 48 -5.24 -2.13 -16.50
N ARG A 49 -6.14 -2.25 -17.49
CA ARG A 49 -6.24 -1.30 -18.60
C ARG A 49 -6.62 0.10 -18.13
N CYS A 50 -7.64 0.22 -17.29
CA CYS A 50 -8.06 1.50 -16.74
C CYS A 50 -6.94 2.20 -15.95
N LEU A 51 -6.21 1.47 -15.11
CA LEU A 51 -5.08 1.99 -14.34
C LEU A 51 -3.95 2.50 -15.26
N SER A 52 -3.64 1.74 -16.31
CA SER A 52 -2.66 2.14 -17.33
C SER A 52 -3.07 3.43 -18.04
N ASP A 53 -4.33 3.51 -18.49
CA ASP A 53 -4.85 4.67 -19.21
C ASP A 53 -4.93 5.93 -18.33
N VAL A 54 -5.36 5.78 -17.07
CA VAL A 54 -5.37 6.88 -16.08
C VAL A 54 -3.96 7.43 -15.89
N TYR A 55 -2.97 6.56 -15.68
CA TYR A 55 -1.58 7.01 -15.55
C TYR A 55 -1.09 7.74 -16.82
N ARG A 56 -1.32 7.16 -18.01
CA ARG A 56 -0.91 7.76 -19.28
C ARG A 56 -1.55 9.12 -19.53
N SER A 57 -2.82 9.28 -19.19
CA SER A 57 -3.52 10.58 -19.31
C SER A 57 -2.95 11.67 -18.40
N SER A 58 -2.13 11.28 -17.42
CA SER A 58 -1.50 12.20 -16.48
C SER A 58 -0.10 12.63 -16.91
N LEU A 59 0.45 12.01 -17.96
CA LEU A 59 1.73 12.39 -18.51
C LEU A 59 1.65 13.75 -19.23
N PRO A 60 2.71 14.58 -19.15
CA PRO A 60 2.73 15.91 -19.77
C PRO A 60 2.40 15.90 -21.27
N ASP A 61 2.88 14.89 -22.00
CA ASP A 61 2.73 14.79 -23.46
C ASP A 61 1.44 14.06 -23.90
N SER A 62 0.55 13.71 -22.97
CA SER A 62 -0.65 12.92 -23.26
C SER A 62 -1.70 13.65 -24.10
N GLY A 63 -1.70 14.99 -24.07
CA GLY A 63 -2.76 15.82 -24.66
C GLY A 63 -4.13 15.63 -24.00
N ALA A 64 -4.21 14.92 -22.87
CA ALA A 64 -5.48 14.62 -22.21
C ALA A 64 -6.08 15.87 -21.56
N ASN A 65 -7.31 16.18 -21.92
CA ASN A 65 -8.09 17.25 -21.30
C ASN A 65 -8.98 16.72 -20.15
N GLN A 66 -9.62 17.62 -19.41
CA GLN A 66 -10.45 17.27 -18.27
C GLN A 66 -11.61 16.32 -18.62
N ALA A 67 -12.20 16.47 -19.81
CA ALA A 67 -13.29 15.60 -20.28
C ALA A 67 -12.80 14.17 -20.54
N SER A 68 -11.64 14.02 -21.18
CA SER A 68 -11.03 12.71 -21.44
C SER A 68 -10.63 12.00 -20.14
N LYS A 69 -10.11 12.75 -19.15
CA LYS A 69 -9.83 12.20 -17.82
C LYS A 69 -11.11 11.79 -17.10
N ALA A 70 -12.20 12.56 -17.25
CA ALA A 70 -13.49 12.21 -16.65
C ALA A 70 -14.07 10.91 -17.23
N ASP A 71 -13.93 10.69 -18.54
CA ASP A 71 -14.30 9.42 -19.19
C ASP A 71 -13.49 8.22 -18.64
N LEU A 72 -12.18 8.40 -18.41
CA LEU A 72 -11.34 7.37 -17.78
C LEU A 72 -11.79 7.07 -16.35
N MET A 73 -12.14 8.10 -15.56
CA MET A 73 -12.66 7.90 -14.21
C MET A 73 -13.98 7.11 -14.22
N TRP A 74 -14.86 7.36 -15.20
CA TRP A 74 -16.08 6.56 -15.39
C TRP A 74 -15.78 5.11 -15.75
N LYS A 75 -14.78 4.86 -16.62
CA LYS A 75 -14.32 3.50 -16.94
C LYS A 75 -13.79 2.76 -15.71
N VAL A 76 -13.06 3.45 -14.82
CA VAL A 76 -12.63 2.87 -13.54
C VAL A 76 -13.84 2.50 -12.67
N LYS A 77 -14.82 3.40 -12.50
CA LYS A 77 -16.06 3.09 -11.75
C LYS A 77 -16.79 1.88 -12.33
N TYR A 78 -16.92 1.80 -13.65
CA TYR A 78 -17.55 0.67 -14.33
C TYR A 78 -16.76 -0.63 -14.16
N SER A 79 -15.43 -0.58 -14.19
CA SER A 79 -14.61 -1.77 -13.92
C SER A 79 -14.82 -2.30 -12.50
N LEU A 80 -14.89 -1.41 -11.52
CA LEU A 80 -15.09 -1.76 -10.09
C LEU A 80 -16.51 -2.27 -9.80
N SER A 81 -17.49 -1.92 -10.64
CA SER A 81 -18.88 -2.36 -10.46
C SER A 81 -19.08 -3.86 -10.66
N GLY A 82 -18.10 -4.54 -11.29
CA GLY A 82 -18.06 -6.00 -11.32
C GLY A 82 -17.89 -6.64 -9.94
N TYR A 83 -17.30 -5.92 -8.99
CA TYR A 83 -17.11 -6.36 -7.61
C TYR A 83 -18.24 -5.85 -6.70
N ASP A 84 -18.58 -4.56 -6.79
CA ASP A 84 -19.70 -3.98 -6.04
C ASP A 84 -20.38 -2.85 -6.84
N LEU A 85 -21.69 -3.02 -7.09
CA LEU A 85 -22.50 -2.08 -7.87
C LEU A 85 -22.56 -0.67 -7.26
N LYS A 86 -22.27 -0.50 -5.96
CA LYS A 86 -22.28 0.82 -5.31
C LYS A 86 -21.30 1.80 -5.96
N TYR A 87 -20.23 1.31 -6.57
CA TYR A 87 -19.24 2.17 -7.23
C TYR A 87 -19.76 2.85 -8.51
N LEU A 88 -20.91 2.45 -9.07
CA LEU A 88 -21.56 3.20 -10.15
C LEU A 88 -22.32 4.42 -9.62
N GLY A 89 -22.74 4.39 -8.35
CA GLY A 89 -23.50 5.46 -7.73
C GLY A 89 -22.70 6.75 -7.61
N ASP A 90 -23.41 7.82 -7.26
CA ASP A 90 -22.85 9.15 -6.98
C ASP A 90 -22.83 9.44 -5.47
N THR A 91 -22.52 8.43 -4.66
CA THR A 91 -22.46 8.53 -3.21
C THR A 91 -21.02 8.38 -2.72
N GLN A 92 -20.69 9.06 -1.62
CA GLN A 92 -19.40 8.89 -0.96
C GLN A 92 -19.22 7.45 -0.48
N GLN A 93 -18.01 6.92 -0.62
CA GLN A 93 -17.65 5.56 -0.23
C GLN A 93 -16.44 5.56 0.70
N ASP A 94 -16.25 4.47 1.42
CA ASP A 94 -15.04 4.24 2.22
C ASP A 94 -13.84 3.95 1.30
N ALA A 95 -12.79 4.78 1.42
CA ALA A 95 -11.58 4.65 0.62
C ALA A 95 -10.76 3.39 0.98
N HIS A 96 -10.78 2.93 2.23
CA HIS A 96 -10.13 1.68 2.64
C HIS A 96 -10.86 0.48 2.04
N GLU A 97 -12.19 0.48 2.04
CA GLU A 97 -12.97 -0.56 1.37
C GLU A 97 -12.69 -0.60 -0.13
N LEU A 98 -12.68 0.56 -0.79
CA LEU A 98 -12.29 0.67 -2.20
C LEU A 98 -10.89 0.09 -2.44
N LEU A 99 -9.91 0.43 -1.60
CA LEU A 99 -8.54 -0.07 -1.74
C LEU A 99 -8.52 -1.60 -1.70
N VAL A 100 -9.17 -2.20 -0.69
CA VAL A 100 -9.22 -3.66 -0.55
C VAL A 100 -9.86 -4.31 -1.79
N ASN A 101 -11.00 -3.79 -2.23
CA ASN A 101 -11.72 -4.33 -3.40
C ASN A 101 -10.89 -4.18 -4.69
N MET A 102 -10.21 -3.04 -4.89
CA MET A 102 -9.33 -2.82 -6.04
C MET A 102 -8.14 -3.78 -6.03
N LEU A 103 -7.52 -4.02 -4.86
CA LEU A 103 -6.44 -5.00 -4.74
C LEU A 103 -6.93 -6.44 -4.99
N CYS A 104 -8.11 -6.82 -4.50
CA CYS A 104 -8.72 -8.11 -4.78
C CYS A 104 -8.95 -8.32 -6.28
N GLN A 105 -9.59 -7.36 -6.94
CA GLN A 105 -9.85 -7.43 -8.38
C GLN A 105 -8.53 -7.56 -9.18
N LEU A 106 -7.49 -6.79 -8.86
CA LEU A 106 -6.19 -6.91 -9.53
C LEU A 106 -5.52 -8.29 -9.32
N LYS A 107 -5.73 -8.93 -8.17
CA LYS A 107 -5.26 -10.30 -7.94
C LYS A 107 -6.04 -11.27 -8.81
N GLU A 108 -7.37 -11.16 -8.85
CA GLU A 108 -8.24 -12.02 -9.66
C GLU A 108 -7.90 -11.91 -11.15
N GLU A 109 -7.75 -10.70 -11.70
CA GLU A 109 -7.33 -10.49 -13.09
C GLU A 109 -5.97 -11.17 -13.34
N GLY A 110 -5.03 -11.06 -12.39
CA GLY A 110 -3.73 -11.73 -12.46
C GLY A 110 -3.80 -13.26 -12.40
N MET A 111 -4.72 -13.82 -11.60
CA MET A 111 -4.93 -15.26 -11.49
C MET A 111 -5.53 -15.83 -12.78
N ILE A 112 -6.43 -15.09 -13.43
CA ILE A 112 -6.98 -15.46 -14.75
C ILE A 112 -5.84 -15.53 -15.78
N LEU A 113 -4.97 -14.51 -15.84
CA LEU A 113 -3.82 -14.51 -16.75
C LEU A 113 -2.91 -15.73 -16.51
N LYS A 114 -2.58 -16.04 -15.25
CA LYS A 114 -1.80 -17.23 -14.89
C LYS A 114 -2.48 -18.53 -15.33
N THR A 115 -3.80 -18.64 -15.15
CA THR A 115 -4.59 -19.81 -15.56
C THR A 115 -4.57 -20.02 -17.08
N LEU A 116 -4.48 -18.92 -17.84
CA LEU A 116 -4.30 -18.94 -19.30
C LEU A 116 -2.86 -19.24 -19.74
N GLY A 117 -1.97 -19.64 -18.82
CA GLY A 117 -0.57 -19.99 -19.11
C GLY A 117 0.36 -18.78 -19.27
N VAL A 118 -0.10 -17.59 -18.91
CA VAL A 118 0.69 -16.37 -18.98
C VAL A 118 1.56 -16.22 -17.73
N SER A 119 2.87 -16.04 -17.91
CA SER A 119 3.79 -15.73 -16.81
C SER A 119 3.62 -14.28 -16.34
N TYR A 120 2.55 -14.04 -15.58
CA TYR A 120 2.18 -12.72 -15.07
C TYR A 120 2.57 -12.54 -13.60
N THR A 121 3.24 -11.42 -13.30
CA THR A 121 3.55 -10.98 -11.94
C THR A 121 2.56 -9.91 -11.50
N CYS A 122 1.70 -10.24 -10.53
CA CYS A 122 0.71 -9.30 -10.02
C CYS A 122 1.37 -8.09 -9.34
N PRO A 123 0.95 -6.84 -9.64
CA PRO A 123 1.49 -5.63 -8.99
C PRO A 123 1.24 -5.60 -7.49
N VAL A 124 0.17 -6.27 -7.02
CA VAL A 124 -0.21 -6.34 -5.60
C VAL A 124 0.83 -7.08 -4.74
N SER A 125 1.64 -7.96 -5.34
CA SER A 125 2.66 -8.75 -4.61
C SER A 125 3.65 -7.97 -3.76
N GLN A 126 3.87 -6.68 -4.06
CA GLN A 126 4.77 -5.84 -3.24
C GLN A 126 4.14 -5.35 -1.93
N LEU A 127 2.81 -5.42 -1.85
CA LEU A 127 2.01 -5.06 -0.68
C LEU A 127 1.68 -6.30 0.15
N GLU A 128 1.99 -7.50 -0.34
CA GLU A 128 1.68 -8.77 0.32
C GLU A 128 2.67 -9.07 1.43
N PHE A 129 2.14 -9.52 2.56
CA PHE A 129 2.90 -10.04 3.69
C PHE A 129 2.07 -11.05 4.47
N GLN A 130 2.72 -11.80 5.35
CA GLN A 130 2.09 -12.80 6.20
C GLN A 130 2.25 -12.41 7.66
N LEU A 131 1.18 -12.59 8.43
CA LEU A 131 1.25 -12.65 9.87
C LEU A 131 1.20 -14.11 10.33
N VAL A 132 1.86 -14.38 11.45
CA VAL A 132 1.74 -15.63 12.19
C VAL A 132 1.05 -15.35 13.53
N SER A 133 -0.06 -16.03 13.77
CA SER A 133 -0.77 -16.02 15.06
C SER A 133 -0.32 -17.23 15.87
N VAL A 134 0.50 -17.01 16.90
CA VAL A 134 0.94 -18.04 17.84
C VAL A 134 -0.02 -18.09 19.02
N ARG A 135 -0.53 -19.29 19.31
CA ARG A 135 -1.41 -19.57 20.46
C ARG A 135 -0.71 -20.53 21.41
N THR A 136 -0.51 -20.10 22.64
CA THR A 136 0.13 -20.89 23.72
C THR A 136 -0.91 -21.21 24.79
N CYS A 137 -1.21 -22.50 24.98
CA CYS A 137 -2.17 -22.95 25.98
C CYS A 137 -1.70 -22.57 27.40
N THR A 138 -2.55 -21.88 28.16
CA THR A 138 -2.17 -21.41 29.51
C THR A 138 -2.10 -22.53 30.55
N SER A 139 -2.66 -23.70 30.26
CA SER A 139 -2.67 -24.84 31.20
C SER A 139 -1.47 -25.78 31.05
N CYS A 140 -0.97 -25.99 29.83
CA CYS A 140 0.12 -26.95 29.58
C CYS A 140 1.28 -26.39 28.75
N GLY A 141 1.21 -25.13 28.31
CA GLY A 141 2.26 -24.48 27.51
C GLY A 141 2.34 -24.97 26.06
N ARG A 142 1.47 -25.87 25.60
CA ARG A 142 1.48 -26.33 24.20
C ARG A 142 1.19 -25.17 23.26
N GLU A 143 2.02 -25.02 22.24
CA GLU A 143 1.86 -24.00 21.20
C GLU A 143 1.19 -24.56 19.94
N SER A 144 0.50 -23.66 19.24
CA SER A 144 -0.02 -23.86 17.89
C SER A 144 0.09 -22.54 17.13
N SER A 145 0.23 -22.58 15.81
CA SER A 145 0.33 -21.36 15.01
C SER A 145 -0.49 -21.43 13.74
N THR A 146 -1.09 -20.33 13.33
CA THR A 146 -1.72 -20.15 12.01
C THR A 146 -1.03 -19.03 11.25
N ARG A 147 -0.99 -19.12 9.92
CA ARG A 147 -0.44 -18.09 9.04
C ARG A 147 -1.54 -17.54 8.16
N GLU A 148 -1.56 -16.23 8.00
CA GLU A 148 -2.59 -15.51 7.25
C GLU A 148 -1.94 -14.47 6.34
N ASP A 149 -2.47 -14.34 5.12
CA ASP A 149 -1.99 -13.39 4.12
C ASP A 149 -2.69 -12.03 4.28
N TYR A 150 -1.93 -10.96 4.18
CA TYR A 150 -2.40 -9.59 4.33
C TYR A 150 -1.85 -8.68 3.23
N ASN A 151 -2.57 -7.57 3.01
CA ASN A 151 -2.10 -6.45 2.21
C ASN A 151 -2.08 -5.10 2.93
N HIS A 152 -2.68 -5.06 4.11
CA HIS A 152 -2.76 -3.88 4.95
C HIS A 152 -2.98 -4.31 6.40
N LEU A 153 -2.73 -3.39 7.34
CA LEU A 153 -3.15 -3.52 8.73
C LEU A 153 -4.15 -2.43 9.07
N SER A 154 -5.21 -2.79 9.78
CA SER A 154 -6.17 -1.84 10.33
C SER A 154 -5.86 -1.62 11.82
N LEU A 155 -5.39 -0.42 12.16
CA LEU A 155 -4.88 -0.08 13.48
C LEU A 155 -5.92 0.64 14.32
N ASP A 156 -6.00 0.25 15.58
CA ASP A 156 -6.73 0.99 16.61
C ASP A 156 -5.89 2.17 17.14
N PHE A 157 -6.54 3.20 17.64
CA PHE A 157 -5.85 4.36 18.21
C PHE A 157 -5.33 4.04 19.61
N SER A 158 -4.03 4.12 19.77
CA SER A 158 -3.38 4.03 21.08
C SER A 158 -3.67 5.29 21.92
N PRO A 159 -3.73 5.18 23.26
CA PRO A 159 -3.83 6.33 24.16
C PRO A 159 -2.72 7.36 23.95
N GLU A 160 -1.52 6.91 23.63
CA GLU A 160 -0.34 7.76 23.37
C GLU A 160 -0.40 8.49 22.02
N ARG A 161 -1.37 8.13 21.16
CA ARG A 161 -1.59 8.69 19.83
C ARG A 161 -0.34 8.74 18.95
N THR A 162 0.47 7.68 18.99
CA THR A 162 1.58 7.49 18.07
C THR A 162 1.36 6.26 17.20
N LEU A 163 1.92 6.27 15.99
CA LEU A 163 1.86 5.10 15.10
C LEU A 163 2.53 3.88 15.74
N GLN A 164 3.66 4.07 16.42
CA GLN A 164 4.39 2.98 17.08
C GLN A 164 3.56 2.34 18.19
N SER A 165 2.92 3.16 19.05
CA SER A 165 2.05 2.66 20.11
C SER A 165 0.80 1.98 19.57
N SER A 166 0.22 2.49 18.48
CA SER A 166 -0.93 1.85 17.81
C SER A 166 -0.56 0.49 17.21
N LEU A 167 0.61 0.38 16.57
CA LEU A 167 1.13 -0.92 16.12
C LEU A 167 1.39 -1.85 17.30
N ALA A 168 2.07 -1.38 18.35
CA ALA A 168 2.31 -2.19 19.54
C ALA A 168 1.01 -2.70 20.19
N LEU A 169 -0.05 -1.90 20.16
CA LEU A 169 -1.38 -2.29 20.62
C LEU A 169 -1.99 -3.40 19.74
N THR A 170 -1.92 -3.27 18.42
CA THR A 170 -2.43 -4.29 17.48
C THR A 170 -1.74 -5.65 17.65
N PHE A 171 -0.43 -5.66 17.93
CA PHE A 171 0.35 -6.89 18.09
C PHE A 171 0.45 -7.36 19.56
N LYS A 172 -0.28 -6.70 20.48
CA LYS A 172 -0.25 -7.04 21.89
C LYS A 172 -0.89 -8.41 22.12
N GLY A 173 -0.22 -9.26 22.88
CA GLY A 173 -0.75 -10.55 23.28
C GLY A 173 -2.05 -10.43 24.08
N GLU A 174 -3.03 -11.25 23.72
CA GLU A 174 -4.34 -11.30 24.36
C GLU A 174 -4.67 -12.70 24.86
N LYS A 175 -5.54 -12.79 25.86
CA LYS A 175 -6.10 -14.08 26.31
C LYS A 175 -7.32 -14.38 25.46
N VAL A 176 -7.37 -15.59 24.92
CA VAL A 176 -8.47 -16.06 24.08
C VAL A 176 -9.04 -17.35 24.62
N GLU A 177 -10.33 -17.57 24.38
CA GLU A 177 -10.96 -18.87 24.56
C GLU A 177 -10.41 -19.84 23.51
N PHE A 178 -9.92 -20.99 23.97
CA PHE A 178 -9.26 -21.97 23.11
C PHE A 178 -9.28 -23.35 23.76
N LYS A 179 -9.82 -24.35 23.06
CA LYS A 179 -9.81 -25.74 23.53
C LYS A 179 -8.51 -26.43 23.12
N CYS A 180 -7.60 -26.60 24.07
CA CYS A 180 -6.33 -27.29 23.83
C CYS A 180 -6.54 -28.76 23.49
N GLU A 181 -5.94 -29.22 22.39
CA GLU A 181 -6.03 -30.62 21.95
C GLU A 181 -5.38 -31.60 22.94
N GLY A 182 -4.31 -31.16 23.62
CA GLY A 182 -3.52 -31.98 24.55
C GLY A 182 -4.12 -32.13 25.94
N CYS A 183 -4.37 -31.02 26.63
CA CYS A 183 -4.82 -31.03 28.04
C CYS A 183 -6.30 -30.69 28.22
N LYS A 184 -7.03 -30.38 27.13
CA LYS A 184 -8.43 -29.91 27.15
C LYS A 184 -8.67 -28.62 27.95
N GLY A 185 -7.62 -27.89 28.31
CA GLY A 185 -7.72 -26.53 28.84
C GLY A 185 -8.46 -25.60 27.88
N LEU A 186 -9.12 -24.58 28.42
CA LEU A 186 -10.08 -23.73 27.69
C LEU A 186 -9.53 -22.33 27.34
N HIS A 187 -8.28 -22.04 27.66
CA HIS A 187 -7.68 -20.73 27.44
C HIS A 187 -6.28 -20.85 26.81
N ALA A 188 -5.94 -19.84 26.01
CA ALA A 188 -4.62 -19.63 25.46
C ALA A 188 -4.26 -18.15 25.47
N THR A 189 -2.96 -17.85 25.41
CA THR A 189 -2.48 -16.54 25.00
C THR A 189 -2.26 -16.56 23.49
N LYS A 190 -2.83 -15.59 22.77
CA LYS A 190 -2.62 -15.38 21.33
C LYS A 190 -1.72 -14.16 21.13
N VAL A 191 -0.68 -14.30 20.32
CA VAL A 191 0.20 -13.21 19.89
C VAL A 191 0.33 -13.27 18.37
N GLU A 192 0.26 -12.12 17.71
CA GLU A 192 0.51 -12.00 16.28
C GLU A 192 1.88 -11.39 16.04
N LEU A 193 2.54 -11.81 14.97
CA LEU A 193 3.88 -11.34 14.57
C LEU A 193 3.95 -11.30 13.05
N PHE A 194 4.78 -10.43 12.49
CA PHE A 194 5.15 -10.50 11.08
C PHE A 194 5.95 -11.77 10.81
N HIS A 195 5.45 -12.58 9.89
CA HIS A 195 6.17 -13.73 9.35
C HIS A 195 6.99 -13.34 8.11
N THR A 196 6.43 -12.48 7.27
CA THR A 196 7.13 -11.80 6.16
C THR A 196 6.82 -10.32 6.22
N LEU A 197 7.63 -9.49 5.54
CA LEU A 197 7.42 -8.04 5.44
C LEU A 197 7.14 -7.65 3.99
N PRO A 198 6.19 -6.73 3.75
CA PRO A 198 5.94 -6.24 2.41
C PRO A 198 7.03 -5.23 2.02
N LEU A 199 7.14 -4.95 0.72
CA LEU A 199 7.97 -3.85 0.22
C LEU A 199 7.32 -2.49 0.45
N VAL A 200 5.99 -2.46 0.43
CA VAL A 200 5.17 -1.29 0.74
C VAL A 200 4.15 -1.72 1.78
N LEU A 201 4.23 -1.19 3.00
CA LEU A 201 3.29 -1.47 4.07
C LEU A 201 2.13 -0.47 4.03
N VAL A 202 0.90 -0.98 3.94
CA VAL A 202 -0.32 -0.15 4.02
C VAL A 202 -0.88 -0.21 5.44
N LEU A 203 -1.04 0.95 6.06
CA LEU A 203 -1.63 1.09 7.39
C LEU A 203 -2.92 1.91 7.28
N HIS A 204 -4.03 1.26 7.58
CA HIS A 204 -5.34 1.88 7.73
C HIS A 204 -5.55 2.22 9.20
N LEU A 205 -6.03 3.44 9.48
CA LEU A 205 -6.35 3.87 10.85
C LEU A 205 -7.86 3.81 11.06
N LYS A 206 -8.32 3.00 12.02
CA LYS A 206 -9.74 2.89 12.37
C LYS A 206 -10.20 4.16 13.09
N ARG A 207 -10.59 5.16 12.31
CA ARG A 207 -11.05 6.45 12.83
C ARG A 207 -12.51 6.46 13.23
N PHE A 208 -13.31 5.48 12.83
CA PHE A 208 -14.72 5.40 13.18
C PHE A 208 -14.92 4.41 14.33
N GLY A 209 -15.64 4.84 15.37
CA GLY A 209 -15.86 4.06 16.58
C GLY A 209 -17.01 4.62 17.44
N GLY A 210 -16.97 4.31 18.73
CA GLY A 210 -17.97 4.76 19.71
C GLY A 210 -19.28 3.94 19.70
N PRO A 211 -20.23 4.25 20.59
CA PRO A 211 -21.54 3.60 20.63
C PRO A 211 -22.27 3.80 19.29
N GLY A 212 -22.40 2.72 18.51
CA GLY A 212 -23.01 2.75 17.18
C GLY A 212 -22.02 2.87 16.00
N GLY A 213 -20.72 3.04 16.24
CA GLY A 213 -19.67 2.96 15.22
C GLY A 213 -19.60 4.13 14.23
N LEU A 214 -20.34 5.21 14.47
CA LEU A 214 -20.48 6.35 13.56
C LEU A 214 -19.68 7.59 14.00
N GLU A 215 -19.01 7.54 15.16
CA GLU A 215 -18.25 8.69 15.66
C GLU A 215 -16.85 8.69 15.05
N LYS A 216 -16.51 9.78 14.35
CA LYS A 216 -15.19 9.97 13.76
C LYS A 216 -14.22 10.56 14.77
N LEU A 217 -13.09 9.88 14.95
CA LEU A 217 -11.95 10.35 15.72
C LEU A 217 -11.12 11.32 14.87
N GLU A 218 -11.32 12.61 15.15
CA GLU A 218 -10.56 13.72 14.52
C GLU A 218 -9.18 13.92 15.13
N ALA A 219 -8.86 13.24 16.25
CA ALA A 219 -7.58 13.39 16.91
C ALA A 219 -6.41 13.02 15.96
N PRO A 220 -5.34 13.84 15.94
CA PRO A 220 -4.17 13.52 15.13
C PRO A 220 -3.44 12.31 15.71
N LEU A 221 -2.84 11.52 14.81
CA LEU A 221 -1.89 10.47 15.15
C LEU A 221 -0.49 10.97 14.78
N LEU A 222 0.48 10.80 15.67
CA LEU A 222 1.87 11.17 15.41
C LEU A 222 2.58 10.07 14.63
N PHE A 223 3.20 10.46 13.51
CA PHE A 223 3.96 9.57 12.63
C PHE A 223 5.46 9.82 12.84
N PRO A 224 6.27 8.77 13.10
CA PRO A 224 7.71 8.92 13.12
C PRO A 224 8.24 9.07 11.67
N SER A 225 9.40 9.71 11.51
CA SER A 225 10.11 9.75 10.23
C SER A 225 10.61 8.36 9.80
N GLU A 226 10.98 7.53 10.79
CA GLU A 226 11.37 6.13 10.58
C GLU A 226 10.49 5.20 11.42
N LEU A 227 9.93 4.17 10.78
CA LEU A 227 9.16 3.13 11.46
C LEU A 227 9.98 1.86 11.58
N ARG A 228 10.22 1.40 12.82
CA ARG A 228 10.95 0.15 13.09
C ARG A 228 9.98 -0.97 13.48
N LEU A 229 10.00 -2.05 12.71
CA LEU A 229 9.12 -3.21 12.88
C LEU A 229 9.82 -4.42 13.51
N SER A 230 11.12 -4.32 13.83
CA SER A 230 11.94 -5.45 14.30
C SER A 230 11.38 -6.15 15.53
N THR A 231 10.76 -5.40 16.45
CA THR A 231 10.13 -5.95 17.67
C THR A 231 8.79 -6.63 17.43
N LEU A 232 8.23 -6.49 16.21
CA LEU A 232 6.96 -7.07 15.80
C LEU A 232 7.17 -8.25 14.82
N CYS A 233 8.42 -8.56 14.48
CA CYS A 233 8.80 -9.64 13.60
C CYS A 233 9.03 -10.93 14.40
N GLY A 234 8.55 -12.06 13.89
CA GLY A 234 8.92 -13.37 14.43
C GLY A 234 10.32 -13.80 14.01
N ASP A 235 10.83 -14.87 14.60
CA ASP A 235 12.21 -15.38 14.44
C ASP A 235 12.63 -15.70 13.00
N MET A 236 11.67 -15.80 12.08
CA MET A 236 11.87 -16.15 10.67
C MET A 236 12.07 -14.93 9.75
N VAL A 237 11.82 -13.71 10.21
CA VAL A 237 12.16 -12.50 9.43
C VAL A 237 13.67 -12.30 9.58
N PRO A 238 14.45 -12.30 8.47
CA PRO A 238 15.90 -12.10 8.57
C PRO A 238 16.18 -10.84 9.39
N HIS A 239 16.95 -10.97 10.47
CA HIS A 239 17.49 -9.81 11.16
C HIS A 239 18.20 -8.96 10.10
N LEU A 240 17.80 -7.70 9.92
CA LEU A 240 18.61 -6.75 9.16
C LEU A 240 19.92 -6.61 9.94
N HIS A 241 20.91 -7.44 9.63
CA HIS A 241 22.26 -7.22 10.10
C HIS A 241 22.72 -5.90 9.48
N SER A 242 23.05 -4.94 10.34
CA SER A 242 23.73 -3.72 9.97
C SER A 242 25.02 -4.06 9.22
N ALA A 243 25.00 -4.00 7.89
CA ALA A 243 26.20 -4.16 7.10
C ALA A 243 27.07 -2.90 7.27
N SER A 244 28.30 -3.08 7.76
CA SER A 244 29.26 -1.99 7.92
C SER A 244 29.75 -1.47 6.55
N PRO A 245 30.12 -0.19 6.40
CA PRO A 245 30.39 0.44 5.09
C PRO A 245 31.67 -0.03 4.35
N GLN A 246 32.41 -1.03 4.83
CA GLN A 246 33.80 -1.25 4.39
C GLN A 246 34.03 -2.45 3.46
N ALA A 247 33.00 -3.18 3.02
CA ALA A 247 33.19 -4.43 2.28
C ALA A 247 32.87 -4.38 0.76
N LEU A 248 32.66 -3.21 0.15
CA LEU A 248 32.23 -3.08 -1.27
C LEU A 248 33.23 -2.33 -2.16
N THR A 249 34.52 -2.67 -2.13
CA THR A 249 35.52 -2.06 -3.02
C THR A 249 36.12 -2.95 -4.11
N ASN A 250 35.73 -4.22 -4.23
CA ASN A 250 36.25 -5.06 -5.30
C ASN A 250 35.13 -5.85 -5.95
N LEU A 251 34.58 -5.32 -7.05
CA LEU A 251 34.07 -6.04 -8.23
C LEU A 251 33.25 -5.07 -9.10
N ALA A 252 33.90 -4.37 -10.02
CA ALA A 252 33.23 -3.75 -11.16
C ALA A 252 34.00 -4.13 -12.44
N PRO A 253 33.40 -4.85 -13.40
CA PRO A 253 33.91 -4.89 -14.76
C PRO A 253 33.45 -3.64 -15.50
N SER A 254 34.42 -2.95 -16.08
CA SER A 254 34.29 -1.79 -16.94
C SER A 254 33.47 -2.06 -18.21
N ILE A 255 32.43 -1.26 -18.44
CA ILE A 255 31.82 -1.07 -19.77
C ILE A 255 31.89 0.42 -20.12
N GLN A 256 32.76 0.73 -21.08
CA GLN A 256 32.83 2.00 -21.80
C GLN A 256 31.66 2.10 -22.79
N GLY A 257 30.95 3.21 -22.79
CA GLY A 257 29.92 3.53 -23.78
C GLY A 257 29.45 4.97 -23.64
N SER A 258 29.98 5.82 -24.51
CA SER A 258 29.93 7.28 -24.52
C SER A 258 28.54 7.85 -24.86
N ILE A 259 28.04 8.82 -24.08
CA ILE A 259 27.01 9.78 -24.51
C ILE A 259 27.39 11.19 -23.97
N PRO A 260 27.23 12.28 -24.75
CA PRO A 260 27.97 13.54 -24.57
C PRO A 260 27.42 14.46 -23.49
N GLN A 261 28.35 15.20 -22.88
CA GLN A 261 28.13 16.33 -21.97
C GLN A 261 27.78 17.61 -22.74
N THR A 262 26.71 18.31 -22.35
CA THR A 262 26.49 19.78 -22.37
C THR A 262 25.05 20.03 -21.89
N LEU A 263 24.66 20.92 -20.97
CA LEU A 263 25.24 22.13 -20.41
C LEU A 263 25.05 22.17 -18.88
N THR A 264 26.11 22.61 -18.22
CA THR A 264 26.12 23.20 -16.87
C THR A 264 25.45 24.58 -16.85
N SER A 265 24.57 24.82 -15.89
CA SER A 265 24.44 26.15 -15.27
C SER A 265 24.44 25.99 -13.75
N GLN A 266 25.45 26.57 -13.12
CA GLN A 266 25.68 26.61 -11.69
C GLN A 266 24.66 27.54 -11.02
N VAL A 267 24.04 27.09 -9.92
CA VAL A 267 23.75 27.94 -8.76
C VAL A 267 24.07 27.14 -7.50
N SER A 268 24.92 27.73 -6.68
CA SER A 268 25.56 27.18 -5.50
C SER A 268 24.79 27.43 -4.20
N SER A 269 24.59 26.33 -3.45
CA SER A 269 24.47 26.18 -1.97
C SER A 269 23.21 26.67 -1.23
N PRO A 270 22.85 26.10 -0.04
CA PRO A 270 23.60 25.14 0.80
C PRO A 270 22.88 23.81 1.14
N ALA A 271 23.63 22.97 1.83
CA ALA A 271 23.30 21.63 2.29
C ALA A 271 22.22 21.58 3.37
N GLY A 272 21.45 20.50 3.36
CA GLY A 272 20.80 19.96 4.55
C GLY A 272 19.31 20.24 4.69
N GLU A 273 18.48 19.72 3.80
CA GLU A 273 17.08 19.41 4.11
C GLU A 273 16.71 18.07 3.48
N ALA A 274 16.46 17.07 4.32
CA ALA A 274 15.76 15.86 3.90
C ALA A 274 14.37 16.28 3.42
N LYS A 275 14.10 16.14 2.11
CA LYS A 275 12.78 16.41 1.55
C LYS A 275 11.81 15.34 2.03
N ASP A 276 11.16 15.61 3.16
CA ASP A 276 9.96 14.89 3.59
C ASP A 276 8.91 14.97 2.48
N SER A 277 8.71 13.85 1.79
CA SER A 277 7.71 13.76 0.73
C SER A 277 6.37 13.38 1.36
N THR A 278 5.75 14.35 2.05
CA THR A 278 4.34 14.23 2.43
C THR A 278 3.49 14.58 1.21
N LEU A 279 2.74 13.61 0.69
CA LEU A 279 1.78 13.85 -0.38
C LEU A 279 0.45 14.28 0.24
N CYS A 280 -0.01 15.48 -0.09
CA CYS A 280 -1.37 15.94 0.19
C CYS A 280 -2.17 15.89 -1.11
N CYS A 281 -3.26 15.12 -1.14
CA CYS A 281 -4.16 15.04 -2.28
C CYS A 281 -5.37 15.94 -2.03
N SER A 282 -5.49 17.02 -2.80
CA SER A 282 -6.71 17.83 -2.87
C SER A 282 -7.24 17.82 -4.30
N ASP A 283 -8.57 17.68 -4.45
CA ASP A 283 -9.23 17.68 -5.75
C ASP A 283 -8.98 19.03 -6.47
N SER A 284 -8.86 18.98 -7.80
CA SER A 284 -8.32 20.06 -8.65
C SER A 284 -9.18 21.33 -8.80
N ASN A 285 -10.03 21.67 -7.82
CA ASN A 285 -10.80 22.92 -7.79
C ASN A 285 -10.38 23.75 -6.58
N ASP A 286 -9.40 24.64 -6.75
CA ASP A 286 -9.03 25.65 -5.75
C ASP A 286 -10.13 26.70 -5.62
N GLN A 287 -10.93 26.63 -4.53
CA GLN A 287 -11.42 27.84 -3.84
C GLN A 287 -11.97 27.57 -2.42
N GLU A 288 -11.45 26.62 -1.63
CA GLU A 288 -11.52 26.61 -0.15
C GLU A 288 -10.84 25.33 0.42
N PRO A 289 -9.99 25.41 1.47
CA PRO A 289 -9.22 24.27 1.95
C PRO A 289 -9.99 23.49 3.02
N GLU A 290 -11.03 22.75 2.64
CA GLU A 290 -11.61 21.72 3.52
C GLU A 290 -11.04 20.33 3.22
N LYS A 291 -9.90 20.09 3.89
CA LYS A 291 -9.28 18.82 4.34
C LYS A 291 -9.90 17.49 3.87
N VAL A 292 -9.23 16.85 2.92
CA VAL A 292 -8.99 15.40 2.96
C VAL A 292 -7.48 15.19 3.12
N LEU A 293 -7.01 15.11 4.37
CA LEU A 293 -5.60 14.85 4.66
C LEU A 293 -5.36 13.33 4.62
N LEU A 294 -5.03 12.80 3.45
CA LEU A 294 -4.44 11.47 3.34
C LEU A 294 -2.92 11.62 3.36
N THR A 295 -2.33 11.50 4.54
CA THR A 295 -0.88 11.44 4.70
C THR A 295 -0.40 10.07 4.21
N ALA A 296 0.06 9.98 2.96
CA ALA A 296 0.73 8.79 2.45
C ALA A 296 2.25 8.91 2.73
N SER A 297 2.72 8.22 3.76
CA SER A 297 4.16 8.09 4.04
C SER A 297 4.68 6.82 3.37
N VAL A 298 5.47 6.94 2.31
CA VAL A 298 6.11 5.78 1.65
C VAL A 298 7.39 5.45 2.41
N VAL A 299 7.33 4.48 3.33
CA VAL A 299 8.53 3.87 3.92
C VAL A 299 9.12 2.92 2.89
N ARG A 300 10.20 3.32 2.23
CA ARG A 300 10.91 2.48 1.25
C ARG A 300 11.81 1.50 1.99
N ARG A 301 11.71 0.21 1.64
CA ARG A 301 12.83 -0.72 1.84
C ARG A 301 13.89 -0.39 0.81
N GLU A 302 15.05 0.08 1.24
CA GLU A 302 16.22 0.14 0.37
C GLU A 302 16.50 -1.28 -0.14
N ARG A 303 16.35 -1.49 -1.45
CA ARG A 303 16.86 -2.69 -2.12
C ARG A 303 18.19 -2.30 -2.71
N GLU A 304 19.26 -2.92 -2.20
CA GLU A 304 20.54 -2.98 -2.90
C GLU A 304 20.29 -3.64 -4.27
N ILE A 305 20.77 -2.96 -5.30
CA ILE A 305 20.78 -3.45 -6.68
C ILE A 305 21.97 -4.40 -6.76
N GLU A 306 21.71 -5.70 -6.91
CA GLU A 306 22.68 -6.66 -7.45
C GLU A 306 22.88 -6.45 -8.96
#